data_AF-A0A2T1N6V6-F1
#
_entry.id   AF-A0A2T1N6V6-F1
#
_cell.length_a   1.000
_cell.length_b   1.000
_cell.length_c   1.000
_cell.angle_alpha   90.00
_cell.angle_beta   90.00
_cell.angle_gamma   90.00
#
_symmetry.space_group_name_H-M   'P 1'
#
loop_
_entity.id
_entity.type
_entity.pdbx_description
1 polymer ?
#
loop_
_entity_poly.entity_id
_entity_poly.type
_entity_poly.pdbx_seq_one_letter_code
_entity_poly.pdbx_strand_id
1 'polypeptide(L)'
;MRKLLTHLIIFFTFFYQLNAQVATSFKTEKSFYVYGDAMVIGNNSLSKEKTTPFNESSIANDDIPMTFVDVDNDDSTFNSSSSYIQLPENQNNIVYAALYWTATYSYIKGERRSQNGQHFFSGKRQKNRSLIRNIKLKLPNQSYQTITGTVIFDGYKKSGFHLNSPYACYADVTSLLQNAEEKNGEITVANIHATEGFVAGGSSAGWMLYIVYEAPTEQPKYITTFNGFAHVGTEPVVINLKDFKSPEQGEINTNLTLATLEGDADITEDECIIANPNLKTAIRLSTINRQEKNFFNSSIDSNIKRFPDSKNTLGFDIARLEVPKNKEIVIDNNTDNVELLFNTKEDRFYLFFTAFETEISKSFFNEIEVNLPEKAMVIKSTTREEEQPKVVEEKIEIKAETKIKSTVVNNEVKAENVVLKKPEVIQEQEDKNSLSPKVATSGYQQQQIKQSNVIISSSTYVEALKIKEKPLETQQFKLVLEKNAAEIEGAKKGYYVITKFFSSPQNAFNWQKDLKEKGYNSDFLIDEKNKLYYVYIFHTENFYDAYMQHKSYLEQNLFKDNWVFKVNMTDF
;
A
#
# COMPACT_ATOMS: atom_id res chain seq x y z
N MET A 1 34.13 -50.03 -33.02
CA MET A 1 34.37 -48.64 -33.44
C MET A 1 33.04 -47.93 -33.61
N ARG A 2 32.82 -46.82 -32.87
CA ARG A 2 31.98 -45.63 -33.21
C ARG A 2 30.46 -45.87 -33.41
N LYS A 3 29.53 -45.17 -32.77
CA LYS A 3 29.53 -43.81 -32.18
C LYS A 3 28.35 -43.65 -31.20
N LEU A 4 28.62 -42.91 -30.12
CA LEU A 4 27.66 -42.18 -29.28
C LEU A 4 26.71 -41.31 -30.14
N LEU A 5 25.44 -41.21 -29.72
CA LEU A 5 24.70 -39.96 -29.84
C LEU A 5 23.78 -39.78 -28.62
N THR A 6 24.32 -39.07 -27.64
CA THR A 6 23.62 -38.39 -26.55
C THR A 6 22.58 -37.42 -27.10
N HIS A 7 21.33 -37.51 -26.65
CA HIS A 7 20.38 -36.40 -26.69
C HIS A 7 20.20 -35.89 -25.26
N LEU A 8 20.91 -34.81 -24.97
CA LEU A 8 20.80 -34.02 -23.75
C LEU A 8 19.51 -33.18 -23.88
N ILE A 9 18.44 -33.57 -23.20
CA ILE A 9 17.27 -32.69 -23.04
C ILE A 9 17.63 -31.74 -21.90
N ILE A 10 18.07 -30.53 -22.25
CA ILE A 10 18.21 -29.43 -21.31
C ILE A 10 16.80 -28.97 -20.95
N PHE A 11 16.32 -29.37 -19.77
CA PHE A 11 15.14 -28.79 -19.16
C PHE A 11 15.55 -27.40 -18.64
N PHE A 12 15.30 -26.35 -19.43
CA PHE A 12 15.31 -24.98 -18.91
C PHE A 12 14.06 -24.83 -18.03
N THR A 13 14.18 -25.12 -16.73
CA THR A 13 13.21 -24.68 -15.74
C THR A 13 13.31 -23.17 -15.61
N PHE A 14 12.56 -22.46 -16.46
CA PHE A 14 12.21 -21.06 -16.20
C PHE A 14 11.32 -21.05 -14.94
N PHE A 15 11.93 -20.83 -13.79
CA PHE A 15 11.22 -20.38 -12.60
C PHE A 15 10.73 -18.96 -12.88
N TYR A 16 9.53 -18.84 -13.45
CA TYR A 16 8.80 -17.59 -13.40
C TYR A 16 8.33 -17.42 -11.95
N GLN A 17 9.02 -16.57 -11.19
CA GLN A 17 8.45 -16.03 -9.96
C GLN A 17 7.35 -15.03 -10.35
N LEU A 18 6.12 -15.51 -10.33
CA LEU A 18 4.93 -14.66 -10.39
C LEU A 18 4.71 -14.06 -8.98
N ASN A 19 5.39 -12.95 -8.68
CA ASN A 19 5.12 -12.16 -7.48
C ASN A 19 3.92 -11.23 -7.76
N ALA A 20 2.72 -11.80 -7.86
CA ALA A 20 1.52 -11.05 -8.18
C ALA A 20 0.95 -10.29 -6.96
N GLN A 21 1.24 -10.68 -5.72
CA GLN A 21 0.55 -10.16 -4.52
C GLN A 21 1.10 -8.84 -3.96
N VAL A 22 2.37 -8.53 -4.26
CA VAL A 22 3.03 -7.33 -3.74
C VAL A 22 2.99 -6.23 -4.79
N ALA A 23 2.12 -5.24 -4.59
CA ALA A 23 1.92 -4.15 -5.55
C ALA A 23 3.20 -3.33 -5.76
N THR A 24 3.94 -3.09 -4.68
CA THR A 24 5.35 -2.66 -4.68
C THR A 24 6.14 -3.60 -3.77
N SER A 25 7.00 -4.45 -4.35
CA SER A 25 7.81 -5.43 -3.61
C SER A 25 8.43 -4.85 -2.35
N PHE A 26 8.27 -5.53 -1.22
CA PHE A 26 8.95 -5.17 0.02
C PHE A 26 10.45 -5.35 -0.17
N LYS A 27 11.18 -4.24 -0.04
CA LYS A 27 12.63 -4.20 -0.14
C LYS A 27 13.20 -3.68 1.16
N THR A 28 14.41 -4.13 1.49
CA THR A 28 15.20 -3.49 2.54
C THR A 28 15.43 -2.03 2.16
N GLU A 29 15.02 -1.11 3.03
CA GLU A 29 15.30 0.32 2.89
C GLU A 29 16.64 0.64 3.54
N LYS A 30 16.81 0.25 4.81
CA LYS A 30 18.06 0.40 5.58
C LYS A 30 18.27 -0.76 6.53
N SER A 31 19.53 -1.16 6.69
CA SER A 31 19.99 -2.11 7.71
C SER A 31 21.08 -1.46 8.56
N PHE A 32 21.00 -1.66 9.87
CA PHE A 32 21.89 -1.10 10.88
C PHE A 32 22.47 -2.22 11.73
N TYR A 33 23.78 -2.16 11.95
CA TYR A 33 24.47 -2.93 12.97
C TYR A 33 24.97 -1.91 14.00
N VAL A 34 24.39 -1.93 15.20
CA VAL A 34 24.57 -0.84 16.17
C VAL A 34 24.41 -1.30 17.62
N TYR A 35 25.15 -0.68 18.53
CA TYR A 35 24.81 -0.66 19.96
C TYR A 35 23.72 0.38 20.17
N GLY A 36 22.49 -0.06 20.01
CA GLY A 36 21.36 0.83 19.79
C GLY A 36 20.03 0.16 19.99
N ASP A 37 19.00 0.99 19.92
CA ASP A 37 17.61 0.55 19.92
C ASP A 37 16.81 1.37 18.92
N ALA A 38 15.54 1.03 18.77
CA ALA A 38 14.61 1.80 17.97
C ALA A 38 13.32 2.12 18.75
N MET A 39 12.66 3.17 18.29
CA MET A 39 11.32 3.52 18.72
C MET A 39 10.45 3.90 17.52
N VAL A 40 9.15 3.74 17.69
CA VAL A 40 8.15 4.19 16.71
C VAL A 40 7.10 5.03 17.42
N ILE A 41 6.71 6.12 16.77
CA ILE A 41 5.57 6.94 17.14
C ILE A 41 4.72 7.22 15.91
N GLY A 42 3.49 7.65 16.11
CA GLY A 42 2.60 7.97 15.02
C GLY A 42 1.21 8.29 15.51
N ASN A 43 0.35 8.73 14.59
CA ASN A 43 -1.06 8.94 14.89
C ASN A 43 -1.94 8.89 13.64
N ASN A 44 -3.25 8.72 13.84
CA ASN A 44 -4.23 8.81 12.77
C ASN A 44 -4.45 10.27 12.33
N SER A 45 -4.82 10.47 11.07
CA SER A 45 -5.11 11.78 10.47
C SER A 45 -6.57 11.94 10.03
N LEU A 46 -7.35 10.86 10.12
CA LEU A 46 -8.80 10.83 9.96
C LEU A 46 -9.46 10.24 11.21
N SER A 47 -10.63 10.75 11.56
CA SER A 47 -11.44 10.27 12.68
C SER A 47 -12.93 10.55 12.43
N LYS A 48 -13.80 10.21 13.38
CA LYS A 48 -15.20 10.64 13.38
C LYS A 48 -15.36 12.13 13.69
N GLU A 49 -14.52 12.64 14.57
CA GLU A 49 -14.54 14.03 15.06
C GLU A 49 -13.13 14.65 14.95
N LYS A 50 -13.05 15.96 14.81
CA LYS A 50 -11.77 16.66 14.55
C LYS A 50 -10.74 16.51 15.66
N THR A 51 -11.15 16.68 16.92
CA THR A 51 -10.23 16.74 18.08
C THR A 51 -10.49 15.63 19.09
N THR A 52 -11.64 14.97 19.01
CA THR A 52 -12.08 14.01 20.03
C THR A 52 -11.56 12.62 19.71
N PRO A 53 -10.90 11.93 20.66
CA PRO A 53 -10.51 10.53 20.51
C PRO A 53 -11.69 9.63 20.17
N PHE A 54 -11.49 8.70 19.23
CA PHE A 54 -12.48 7.68 18.91
C PHE A 54 -12.13 6.36 19.60
N ASN A 55 -13.07 5.84 20.39
CA ASN A 55 -12.79 4.74 21.34
C ASN A 55 -13.79 3.58 21.22
N GLU A 56 -14.64 3.56 20.20
CA GLU A 56 -15.59 2.48 19.94
C GLU A 56 -14.91 1.39 19.11
N SER A 57 -14.53 0.27 19.72
CA SER A 57 -13.79 -0.80 19.04
C SER A 57 -14.65 -1.70 18.14
N SER A 58 -15.97 -1.55 18.17
CA SER A 58 -16.90 -2.36 17.37
C SER A 58 -17.38 -1.64 16.10
N ILE A 59 -16.66 -0.59 15.67
CA ILE A 59 -17.04 0.23 14.52
C ILE A 59 -15.88 0.26 13.55
N ALA A 60 -16.10 -0.31 12.37
CA ALA A 60 -15.23 -0.21 11.21
C ALA A 60 -15.14 1.23 10.68
N ASN A 61 -14.05 1.51 9.98
CA ASN A 61 -13.91 2.76 9.23
C ASN A 61 -14.91 2.85 8.04
N ASP A 62 -15.47 1.72 7.61
CA ASP A 62 -16.52 1.58 6.59
C ASP A 62 -17.83 2.29 6.95
N ASP A 63 -18.12 2.41 8.25
CA ASP A 63 -19.44 2.77 8.75
C ASP A 63 -19.60 4.21 9.16
N ILE A 64 -18.51 4.95 9.23
CA ILE A 64 -18.51 6.34 9.65
C ILE A 64 -18.04 7.28 8.53
N PRO A 65 -18.67 8.47 8.39
CA PRO A 65 -18.12 9.50 7.54
C PRO A 65 -16.89 10.08 8.22
N MET A 66 -15.71 9.93 7.61
CA MET A 66 -14.47 10.46 8.17
C MET A 66 -14.39 11.99 8.07
N THR A 67 -13.79 12.59 9.07
CA THR A 67 -13.33 13.98 9.07
C THR A 67 -11.83 14.01 9.33
N PHE A 68 -11.18 15.07 8.85
CA PHE A 68 -9.82 15.35 9.24
C PHE A 68 -9.67 15.59 10.74
N VAL A 69 -8.66 14.95 11.32
CA VAL A 69 -8.18 15.26 12.66
C VAL A 69 -7.43 16.58 12.62
N ASP A 70 -7.67 17.48 13.56
CA ASP A 70 -7.07 18.82 13.59
C ASP A 70 -6.95 19.26 15.05
N VAL A 71 -5.73 19.20 15.60
CA VAL A 71 -5.43 19.41 17.03
C VAL A 71 -4.64 20.69 17.33
N ASP A 72 -4.26 21.45 16.31
CA ASP A 72 -3.37 22.61 16.46
C ASP A 72 -4.05 23.97 16.21
N ASN A 73 -5.25 23.99 15.60
CA ASN A 73 -6.00 25.21 15.29
C ASN A 73 -5.13 26.24 14.52
N ASP A 74 -4.30 25.74 13.60
CA ASP A 74 -3.42 26.53 12.73
C ASP A 74 -4.06 26.65 11.34
N ASP A 75 -4.43 27.87 10.90
CA ASP A 75 -5.10 28.08 9.60
C ASP A 75 -4.22 27.70 8.38
N SER A 76 -2.92 27.45 8.59
CA SER A 76 -2.01 26.97 7.55
C SER A 76 -2.05 25.44 7.38
N THR A 77 -2.75 24.72 8.26
CA THR A 77 -2.97 23.28 8.20
C THR A 77 -4.46 22.98 7.96
N PHE A 78 -4.77 21.89 7.27
CA PHE A 78 -6.17 21.41 7.11
C PHE A 78 -6.46 20.16 7.94
N ASN A 79 -5.40 19.51 8.43
CA ASN A 79 -5.42 18.44 9.40
C ASN A 79 -4.09 18.45 10.16
N SER A 80 -4.10 17.94 11.38
CA SER A 80 -2.93 17.86 12.25
C SER A 80 -3.18 16.82 13.34
N SER A 81 -2.19 15.96 13.59
CA SER A 81 -2.20 15.07 14.76
C SER A 81 -0.80 14.93 15.34
N SER A 82 -0.73 14.75 16.65
CA SER A 82 0.54 14.76 17.40
C SER A 82 0.84 13.43 18.08
N SER A 83 2.14 13.21 18.32
CA SER A 83 2.68 12.22 19.27
C SER A 83 3.92 12.81 19.95
N TYR A 84 4.59 12.04 20.81
CA TYR A 84 5.76 12.52 21.58
C TYR A 84 7.00 11.68 21.28
N ILE A 85 8.12 12.34 20.97
CA ILE A 85 9.40 11.64 21.01
C ILE A 85 9.83 11.54 22.48
N GLN A 86 10.11 10.32 22.93
CA GLN A 86 10.57 10.03 24.28
C GLN A 86 11.72 9.02 24.22
N LEU A 87 12.90 9.50 23.81
CA LEU A 87 14.15 8.76 23.92
C LEU A 87 14.56 8.61 25.39
N PRO A 88 15.19 7.49 25.78
CA PRO A 88 15.71 7.30 27.12
C PRO A 88 16.69 8.41 27.52
N GLU A 89 16.80 8.69 28.83
CA GLU A 89 17.72 9.71 29.34
C GLU A 89 19.15 9.45 28.86
N ASN A 90 19.82 10.50 28.39
CA ASN A 90 21.18 10.48 27.85
C ASN A 90 21.37 9.62 26.57
N GLN A 91 20.29 9.20 25.90
CA GLN A 91 20.32 8.43 24.64
C GLN A 91 19.73 9.26 23.49
N ASN A 92 20.39 10.38 23.19
CA ASN A 92 19.92 11.37 22.21
C ASN A 92 20.66 11.31 20.86
N ASN A 93 21.52 10.31 20.68
CA ASN A 93 22.27 10.08 19.45
C ASN A 93 21.39 9.35 18.43
N ILE A 94 20.65 10.12 17.65
CA ILE A 94 19.80 9.59 16.57
C ILE A 94 20.70 9.14 15.40
N VAL A 95 20.58 7.87 15.06
CA VAL A 95 21.27 7.21 13.94
C VAL A 95 20.51 7.39 12.64
N TYR A 96 19.19 7.19 12.72
CA TYR A 96 18.30 7.21 11.57
C TYR A 96 16.90 7.63 12.02
N ALA A 97 16.23 8.44 11.21
CA ALA A 97 14.83 8.74 11.41
C ALA A 97 14.11 8.79 10.06
N ALA A 98 13.01 8.04 9.93
CA ALA A 98 12.19 8.03 8.74
C ALA A 98 10.72 8.28 9.06
N LEU A 99 10.15 9.26 8.38
CA LEU A 99 8.75 9.65 8.46
C LEU A 99 7.99 9.02 7.30
N TYR A 100 6.97 8.24 7.62
CA TYR A 100 6.03 7.63 6.68
C TYR A 100 4.64 8.22 6.87
N TRP A 101 3.90 8.35 5.77
CA TRP A 101 2.49 8.70 5.81
C TRP A 101 1.72 7.98 4.72
N THR A 102 0.47 7.68 5.02
CA THR A 102 -0.40 6.83 4.21
C THR A 102 -1.85 7.28 4.33
N ALA A 103 -2.64 7.06 3.28
CA ALA A 103 -4.09 7.24 3.32
C ALA A 103 -4.79 6.58 2.13
N THR A 104 -6.10 6.35 2.26
CA THR A 104 -7.00 6.16 1.11
C THR A 104 -7.47 7.50 0.55
N TYR A 105 -7.11 7.78 -0.71
CA TYR A 105 -7.32 9.11 -1.29
C TYR A 105 -7.92 9.07 -2.70
N SER A 106 -9.12 8.51 -2.82
CA SER A 106 -9.80 8.41 -4.12
C SER A 106 -10.64 9.64 -4.46
N TYR A 107 -11.27 10.24 -3.46
CA TYR A 107 -12.08 11.45 -3.59
C TYR A 107 -11.49 12.59 -2.76
N ILE A 108 -11.79 13.83 -3.14
CA ILE A 108 -11.56 14.97 -2.24
C ILE A 108 -12.46 14.80 -1.01
N LYS A 109 -13.74 14.52 -1.25
CA LYS A 109 -14.73 14.12 -0.26
C LYS A 109 -15.67 13.11 -0.92
N GLY A 110 -15.92 12.00 -0.25
CA GLY A 110 -16.80 10.95 -0.72
C GLY A 110 -18.09 10.85 0.10
N GLU A 111 -19.11 10.33 -0.54
CA GLU A 111 -20.47 10.17 -0.03
C GLU A 111 -20.91 8.72 -0.20
N ARG A 112 -21.68 8.20 0.76
CA ARG A 112 -22.26 6.85 0.73
C ARG A 112 -23.77 6.95 0.63
N ARG A 113 -24.35 6.27 -0.37
CA ARG A 113 -25.80 6.04 -0.48
C ARG A 113 -26.09 4.57 -0.25
N SER A 114 -27.08 4.25 0.57
CA SER A 114 -27.54 2.87 0.77
C SER A 114 -28.84 2.63 0.03
N GLN A 115 -28.92 1.56 -0.77
CA GLN A 115 -30.15 1.13 -1.45
C GLN A 115 -30.16 -0.40 -1.58
N ASN A 116 -31.29 -1.03 -1.23
CA ASN A 116 -31.48 -2.49 -1.27
C ASN A 116 -30.35 -3.28 -0.56
N GLY A 117 -29.93 -2.82 0.62
CA GLY A 117 -28.85 -3.45 1.39
C GLY A 117 -27.44 -3.33 0.79
N GLN A 118 -27.27 -2.51 -0.26
CA GLN A 118 -25.95 -2.23 -0.85
C GLN A 118 -25.55 -0.79 -0.58
N HIS A 119 -24.27 -0.60 -0.26
CA HIS A 119 -23.63 0.71 -0.21
C HIS A 119 -23.09 1.09 -1.58
N PHE A 120 -23.22 2.37 -1.92
CA PHE A 120 -22.70 2.94 -3.13
C PHE A 120 -21.93 4.22 -2.82
N PHE A 121 -20.72 4.34 -3.35
CA PHE A 121 -19.82 5.45 -3.07
C PHE A 121 -19.73 6.41 -4.26
N SER A 122 -19.65 7.71 -3.98
CA SER A 122 -19.43 8.72 -5.01
C SER A 122 -18.72 9.95 -4.46
N GLY A 123 -18.05 10.72 -5.32
CA GLY A 123 -17.38 11.94 -4.92
C GLY A 123 -16.63 12.58 -6.08
N LYS A 124 -16.09 13.79 -5.87
CA LYS A 124 -15.16 14.38 -6.84
C LYS A 124 -13.82 13.67 -6.71
N ARG A 125 -13.45 12.87 -7.73
CA ARG A 125 -12.17 12.14 -7.76
C ARG A 125 -11.00 13.10 -7.64
N GLN A 126 -10.01 12.74 -6.84
CA GLN A 126 -8.76 13.49 -6.77
C GLN A 126 -7.83 13.07 -7.91
N LYS A 127 -7.72 13.91 -8.93
CA LYS A 127 -6.82 13.67 -10.08
C LYS A 127 -5.40 14.20 -9.84
N ASN A 128 -5.24 15.22 -8.99
CA ASN A 128 -3.93 15.79 -8.70
C ASN A 128 -3.20 14.98 -7.63
N ARG A 129 -2.44 13.97 -8.07
CA ARG A 129 -1.64 13.12 -7.17
C ARG A 129 -0.33 13.74 -6.72
N SER A 130 0.08 14.92 -7.21
CA SER A 130 1.31 15.56 -6.71
C SER A 130 1.20 16.03 -5.26
N LEU A 131 -0.04 16.17 -4.76
CA LEU A 131 -0.36 16.62 -3.41
C LEU A 131 0.13 15.65 -2.33
N ILE A 132 0.06 14.34 -2.57
CA ILE A 132 0.37 13.31 -1.57
C ILE A 132 1.83 13.33 -1.12
N ARG A 133 2.71 13.98 -1.89
CA ARG A 133 4.15 14.03 -1.63
C ARG A 133 4.53 15.04 -0.55
N ASN A 134 3.68 16.01 -0.25
CA ASN A 134 4.04 17.09 0.64
C ASN A 134 3.16 17.07 1.88
N ILE A 135 3.80 17.09 3.04
CA ILE A 135 3.16 17.22 4.35
C ILE A 135 3.86 18.34 5.12
N LYS A 136 3.31 18.70 6.27
CA LYS A 136 3.94 19.60 7.23
C LYS A 136 4.37 18.83 8.47
N LEU A 137 5.54 19.16 9.00
CA LEU A 137 6.09 18.62 10.23
C LEU A 137 6.43 19.77 11.17
N LYS A 138 6.06 19.64 12.44
CA LYS A 138 6.45 20.57 13.50
C LYS A 138 7.17 19.79 14.59
N LEU A 139 8.47 20.07 14.75
CA LEU A 139 9.29 19.52 15.83
C LEU A 139 9.00 20.25 17.16
N PRO A 140 9.43 19.70 18.30
CA PRO A 140 9.24 20.34 19.60
C PRO A 140 9.74 21.80 19.59
N ASN A 141 8.89 22.72 20.04
CA ASN A 141 9.16 24.16 20.14
C ASN A 141 9.57 24.86 18.82
N GLN A 142 9.31 24.25 17.66
CA GLN A 142 9.62 24.83 16.35
C GLN A 142 8.37 25.20 15.54
N SER A 143 8.59 25.91 14.43
CA SER A 143 7.55 26.20 13.44
C SER A 143 7.36 25.05 12.46
N TYR A 144 6.21 25.01 11.78
CA TYR A 144 5.98 24.05 10.70
C TYR A 144 6.98 24.19 9.56
N GLN A 145 7.46 23.05 9.09
CA GLN A 145 8.29 22.91 7.91
C GLN A 145 7.64 21.94 6.91
N THR A 146 7.84 22.21 5.61
CA THR A 146 7.36 21.32 4.56
C THR A 146 8.31 20.14 4.41
N ILE A 147 7.77 18.93 4.41
CA ILE A 147 8.49 17.70 4.10
C ILE A 147 8.00 17.19 2.74
N THR A 148 8.93 16.98 1.81
CA THR A 148 8.64 16.36 0.51
C THR A 148 9.14 14.92 0.49
N GLY A 149 8.21 13.98 0.35
CA GLY A 149 8.49 12.55 0.32
C GLY A 149 8.69 11.95 -1.05
N THR A 150 9.23 10.74 -1.02
CA THR A 150 9.21 9.78 -2.11
C THR A 150 7.95 8.93 -2.00
N VAL A 151 7.23 8.78 -3.11
CA VAL A 151 6.05 7.92 -3.18
C VAL A 151 6.50 6.47 -3.28
N ILE A 152 6.15 5.65 -2.29
CA ILE A 152 6.37 4.20 -2.31
C ILE A 152 5.33 3.54 -3.23
N PHE A 153 4.07 3.97 -3.08
CA PHE A 153 2.95 3.45 -3.85
C PHE A 153 1.86 4.50 -4.01
N ASP A 154 1.17 4.47 -5.16
CA ASP A 154 0.00 5.30 -5.44
C ASP A 154 -1.04 4.48 -6.19
N GLY A 155 -2.06 4.01 -5.46
CA GLY A 155 -3.13 3.17 -5.96
C GLY A 155 -3.99 3.83 -7.03
N TYR A 156 -3.99 5.16 -7.12
CA TYR A 156 -4.65 5.86 -8.23
C TYR A 156 -4.04 5.50 -9.60
N LYS A 157 -2.79 5.02 -9.64
CA LYS A 157 -2.13 4.64 -10.90
C LYS A 157 -2.34 3.17 -11.27
N LYS A 158 -3.09 2.41 -10.46
CA LYS A 158 -3.24 0.96 -10.56
C LYS A 158 -4.72 0.61 -10.51
N SER A 159 -5.25 -0.04 -11.54
CA SER A 159 -6.69 -0.32 -11.68
C SER A 159 -7.28 -1.00 -10.45
N GLY A 160 -6.57 -1.97 -9.86
CA GLY A 160 -7.06 -2.74 -8.71
C GLY A 160 -7.12 -2.00 -7.40
N PHE A 161 -6.50 -0.84 -7.35
CA PHE A 161 -6.46 0.00 -6.16
C PHE A 161 -7.28 1.28 -6.36
N HIS A 162 -7.92 1.49 -7.52
CA HIS A 162 -8.59 2.75 -7.82
C HIS A 162 -9.71 3.10 -6.85
N LEU A 163 -10.40 2.09 -6.28
CA LEU A 163 -11.62 2.29 -5.48
C LEU A 163 -11.37 3.22 -4.31
N ASN A 164 -10.39 2.89 -3.48
CA ASN A 164 -9.97 3.71 -2.36
C ASN A 164 -8.62 4.41 -2.58
N SER A 165 -7.93 4.12 -3.68
CA SER A 165 -6.68 4.77 -4.12
C SER A 165 -5.70 4.99 -2.96
N PRO A 166 -5.30 3.92 -2.23
CA PRO A 166 -4.38 4.02 -1.13
C PRO A 166 -3.01 4.46 -1.64
N TYR A 167 -2.27 5.18 -0.83
CA TYR A 167 -0.89 5.54 -1.13
C TYR A 167 -0.03 5.43 0.12
N ALA A 168 1.26 5.24 -0.09
CA ALA A 168 2.25 5.34 0.97
C ALA A 168 3.44 6.19 0.49
N CYS A 169 3.92 7.07 1.36
CA CYS A 169 5.08 7.92 1.11
C CYS A 169 6.06 7.80 2.28
N TYR A 170 7.32 8.12 2.00
CA TYR A 170 8.35 8.22 3.03
C TYR A 170 9.30 9.39 2.79
N ALA A 171 9.92 9.86 3.87
CA ALA A 171 11.02 10.80 3.86
C ALA A 171 12.07 10.42 4.93
N ASP A 172 13.34 10.47 4.56
CA ASP A 172 14.45 10.45 5.52
C ASP A 172 14.52 11.82 6.19
N VAL A 173 14.28 11.84 7.51
CA VAL A 173 14.28 13.03 8.35
C VAL A 173 15.41 12.97 9.39
N THR A 174 16.43 12.14 9.16
CA THR A 174 17.54 11.92 10.09
C THR A 174 18.25 13.22 10.44
N SER A 175 18.75 13.95 9.43
CA SER A 175 19.46 15.21 9.66
C SER A 175 18.57 16.27 10.30
N LEU A 176 17.26 16.22 10.05
CA LEU A 176 16.33 17.14 10.66
C LEU A 176 16.24 16.91 12.17
N LEU A 177 16.05 15.65 12.60
CA LEU A 177 15.94 15.31 14.02
C LEU A 177 17.28 15.43 14.76
N GLN A 178 18.40 15.11 14.11
CA GLN A 178 19.73 15.30 14.69
C GLN A 178 20.00 16.76 15.06
N ASN A 179 19.56 17.69 14.21
CA ASN A 179 19.73 19.13 14.37
C ASN A 179 18.55 19.82 15.09
N ALA A 180 17.57 19.07 15.59
CA ALA A 180 16.47 19.62 16.37
C ALA A 180 17.01 20.24 17.68
N GLU A 181 16.45 21.40 18.05
CA GLU A 181 16.78 22.09 19.30
C GLU A 181 16.46 21.19 20.51
N GLU A 182 15.30 20.56 20.47
CA GLU A 182 14.86 19.55 21.43
C GLU A 182 14.53 18.25 20.68
N LYS A 183 15.20 17.17 21.08
CA LYS A 183 15.01 15.84 20.47
C LYS A 183 13.80 15.10 21.03
N ASN A 184 13.47 15.34 22.30
CA ASN A 184 12.28 14.81 22.97
C ASN A 184 11.21 15.89 23.04
N GLY A 185 9.94 15.50 22.99
CA GLY A 185 8.81 16.42 23.09
C GLY A 185 7.73 16.14 22.05
N GLU A 186 6.73 17.02 22.01
CA GLU A 186 5.61 16.91 21.08
C GLU A 186 6.06 17.17 19.64
N ILE A 187 5.65 16.29 18.75
CA ILE A 187 5.79 16.42 17.32
C ILE A 187 4.41 16.35 16.67
N THR A 188 4.15 17.25 15.73
CA THR A 188 2.86 17.31 15.01
C THR A 188 3.11 17.13 13.52
N VAL A 189 2.33 16.24 12.91
CA VAL A 189 2.30 16.06 11.46
C VAL A 189 0.96 16.54 10.93
N ALA A 190 1.01 17.31 9.84
CA ALA A 190 -0.12 18.00 9.27
C ALA A 190 -0.14 17.92 7.74
N ASN A 191 -1.27 18.30 7.16
CA ASN A 191 -1.54 18.30 5.72
C ASN A 191 -1.41 16.94 5.02
N ILE A 192 -1.79 15.85 5.70
CA ILE A 192 -1.89 14.52 5.09
C ILE A 192 -3.20 14.45 4.28
N HIS A 193 -3.08 14.40 2.96
CA HIS A 193 -4.24 14.35 2.08
C HIS A 193 -4.93 12.98 2.10
N ALA A 194 -6.22 12.94 2.48
CA ALA A 194 -7.03 11.73 2.48
C ALA A 194 -8.45 12.02 1.99
N THR A 195 -9.25 10.97 1.79
CA THR A 195 -10.66 11.13 1.44
C THR A 195 -11.47 11.48 2.68
N GLU A 196 -12.09 12.66 2.74
CA GLU A 196 -13.10 12.90 3.78
C GLU A 196 -14.42 12.18 3.44
N GLY A 197 -15.24 11.88 4.45
CA GLY A 197 -16.51 11.19 4.30
C GLY A 197 -16.31 9.70 4.07
N PHE A 198 -16.87 9.17 2.98
CA PHE A 198 -16.90 7.74 2.70
C PHE A 198 -16.12 7.38 1.44
N VAL A 199 -15.42 6.25 1.46
CA VAL A 199 -14.85 5.61 0.28
C VAL A 199 -15.04 4.10 0.39
N ALA A 200 -14.96 3.39 -0.73
CA ALA A 200 -15.24 1.95 -0.75
C ALA A 200 -14.19 1.16 0.04
N GLY A 201 -14.64 0.44 1.07
CA GLY A 201 -13.75 -0.29 1.98
C GLY A 201 -12.86 0.67 2.76
N GLY A 202 -13.48 1.67 3.39
CA GLY A 202 -12.90 2.44 4.46
C GLY A 202 -12.13 3.66 4.03
N SER A 203 -12.35 4.78 4.72
CA SER A 203 -11.37 5.86 4.68
C SER A 203 -10.46 5.80 5.90
N SER A 204 -9.17 5.79 5.66
CA SER A 204 -8.16 5.73 6.70
C SER A 204 -6.94 6.56 6.31
N ALA A 205 -6.25 7.10 7.31
CA ALA A 205 -5.04 7.89 7.13
C ALA A 205 -4.24 7.97 8.41
N GLY A 206 -2.92 8.04 8.27
CA GLY A 206 -2.03 8.27 9.41
C GLY A 206 -0.58 8.43 9.01
N TRP A 207 0.25 8.62 10.02
CA TRP A 207 1.69 8.75 9.88
C TRP A 207 2.42 7.98 10.96
N MET A 208 3.64 7.58 10.66
CA MET A 208 4.56 7.00 11.62
C MET A 208 5.97 7.57 11.45
N LEU A 209 6.67 7.77 12.56
CA LEU A 209 8.08 8.12 12.60
C LEU A 209 8.81 6.98 13.29
N TYR A 210 9.73 6.35 12.54
CA TYR A 210 10.60 5.31 13.05
C TYR A 210 12.00 5.90 13.29
N ILE A 211 12.52 5.73 14.52
CA ILE A 211 13.79 6.32 14.95
C ILE A 211 14.69 5.20 15.44
N VAL A 212 15.91 5.12 14.90
CA VAL A 212 17.00 4.31 15.43
C VAL A 212 17.97 5.24 16.15
N TYR A 213 18.41 4.87 17.35
CA TYR A 213 19.30 5.65 18.17
C TYR A 213 20.34 4.77 18.87
N GLU A 214 21.48 5.35 19.21
CA GLU A 214 22.49 4.65 20.03
C GLU A 214 21.99 4.50 21.47
N ALA A 215 22.24 3.31 22.03
CA ALA A 215 21.81 2.92 23.36
C ALA A 215 22.90 2.05 23.99
N PRO A 216 23.10 2.12 25.33
CA PRO A 216 24.11 1.35 26.02
C PRO A 216 23.67 -0.12 26.20
N THR A 217 23.50 -0.84 25.10
CA THR A 217 23.12 -2.26 25.10
C THR A 217 24.34 -3.16 25.33
N GLU A 218 24.17 -4.29 26.01
CA GLU A 218 25.28 -5.24 26.23
C GLU A 218 25.66 -6.01 24.96
N GLN A 219 24.65 -6.30 24.13
CA GLN A 219 24.78 -6.92 22.81
C GLN A 219 24.49 -5.89 21.71
N PRO A 220 25.22 -5.93 20.58
CA PRO A 220 24.83 -5.18 19.40
C PRO A 220 23.50 -5.72 18.86
N LYS A 221 22.72 -4.84 18.21
CA LYS A 221 21.50 -5.21 17.50
C LYS A 221 21.68 -5.08 15.99
N TYR A 222 21.06 -5.99 15.27
CA TYR A 222 20.72 -5.82 13.87
C TYR A 222 19.32 -5.22 13.78
N ILE A 223 19.20 -4.05 13.17
CA ILE A 223 17.94 -3.36 12.95
C ILE A 223 17.76 -3.18 11.44
N THR A 224 16.73 -3.76 10.87
CA THR A 224 16.41 -3.61 9.44
C THR A 224 15.01 -3.07 9.26
N THR A 225 14.87 -2.18 8.29
CA THR A 225 13.59 -1.59 7.89
C THR A 225 13.27 -2.00 6.46
N PHE A 226 12.01 -2.34 6.23
CA PHE A 226 11.47 -2.65 4.92
C PHE A 226 10.28 -1.75 4.65
N ASN A 227 10.26 -1.19 3.46
CA ASN A 227 9.09 -0.49 2.94
C ASN A 227 8.67 -1.11 1.61
N GLY A 228 7.39 -0.96 1.33
CA GLY A 228 6.73 -1.56 0.18
C GLY A 228 5.27 -1.21 0.22
N PHE A 229 4.48 -1.90 -0.60
CA PHE A 229 3.03 -1.83 -0.50
C PHE A 229 2.45 -3.16 -0.91
N ALA A 230 1.86 -3.87 0.04
CA ALA A 230 1.24 -5.16 -0.17
C ALA A 230 -0.24 -5.09 0.20
N HIS A 231 -1.06 -5.66 -0.66
CA HIS A 231 -2.46 -5.93 -0.39
C HIS A 231 -2.54 -7.32 0.23
N VAL A 232 -2.94 -7.42 1.49
CA VAL A 232 -3.17 -8.69 2.17
C VAL A 232 -4.65 -9.00 2.12
N GLY A 233 -4.98 -10.15 1.53
CA GLY A 233 -6.34 -10.60 1.27
C GLY A 233 -6.34 -12.12 1.21
N THR A 234 -6.74 -12.69 0.07
CA THR A 234 -6.91 -14.16 -0.06
C THR A 234 -5.63 -15.00 -0.08
N GLU A 235 -4.48 -14.39 -0.34
CA GLU A 235 -3.20 -15.09 -0.41
C GLU A 235 -2.19 -14.46 0.57
N PRO A 236 -1.34 -15.28 1.23
CA PRO A 236 -0.46 -14.79 2.26
C PRO A 236 0.74 -14.03 1.69
N VAL A 237 1.06 -12.89 2.29
CA VAL A 237 2.27 -12.11 1.97
C VAL A 237 3.42 -12.59 2.85
N VAL A 238 4.57 -12.87 2.24
CA VAL A 238 5.78 -13.36 2.94
C VAL A 238 6.92 -12.36 2.78
N ILE A 239 7.56 -11.99 3.89
CA ILE A 239 8.76 -11.16 3.96
C ILE A 239 9.89 -11.98 4.58
N ASN A 240 10.98 -12.14 3.83
CA ASN A 240 12.17 -12.85 4.28
C ASN A 240 13.07 -11.92 5.09
N LEU A 241 13.37 -12.30 6.32
CA LEU A 241 14.29 -11.59 7.21
C LEU A 241 15.59 -12.39 7.31
N LYS A 242 16.70 -11.78 6.93
CA LYS A 242 18.02 -12.40 6.82
C LYS A 242 19.12 -11.38 7.08
N ASP A 243 20.37 -11.80 6.88
CA ASP A 243 21.59 -11.01 7.03
C ASP A 243 21.88 -10.63 8.50
N PHE A 244 21.41 -11.47 9.42
CA PHE A 244 21.73 -11.41 10.85
C PHE A 244 22.28 -12.74 11.34
N LYS A 245 22.82 -12.75 12.55
CA LYS A 245 23.15 -13.97 13.27
C LYS A 245 22.97 -13.73 14.77
N SER A 246 22.01 -14.40 15.38
CA SER A 246 21.74 -14.26 16.82
C SER A 246 22.90 -14.82 17.66
N PRO A 247 23.06 -14.36 18.93
CA PRO A 247 24.07 -14.85 19.85
C PRO A 247 24.16 -16.38 19.93
N GLU A 248 25.38 -16.90 20.15
CA GLU A 248 25.66 -18.33 20.22
C GLU A 248 25.07 -19.01 21.46
N GLN A 249 24.76 -18.22 22.51
CA GLN A 249 24.19 -18.68 23.77
C GLN A 249 23.42 -17.54 24.46
N GLY A 250 22.49 -17.92 25.33
CA GLY A 250 21.70 -16.99 26.15
C GLY A 250 20.37 -16.61 25.50
N GLU A 251 19.57 -15.84 26.23
CA GLU A 251 18.30 -15.31 25.72
C GLU A 251 18.56 -14.25 24.65
N ILE A 252 17.64 -14.17 23.67
CA ILE A 252 17.73 -13.26 22.53
C ILE A 252 16.50 -12.37 22.52
N ASN A 253 16.71 -11.07 22.57
CA ASN A 253 15.63 -10.10 22.44
C ASN A 253 15.42 -9.76 20.97
N THR A 254 14.18 -9.89 20.50
CA THR A 254 13.78 -9.56 19.13
C THR A 254 12.48 -8.76 19.14
N ASN A 255 12.48 -7.59 18.53
CA ASN A 255 11.31 -6.76 18.34
C ASN A 255 10.89 -6.70 16.87
N LEU A 256 9.58 -6.60 16.67
CA LEU A 256 8.96 -6.36 15.38
C LEU A 256 8.18 -5.05 15.44
N THR A 257 8.28 -4.27 14.38
CA THR A 257 7.39 -3.12 14.14
C THR A 257 6.67 -3.31 12.81
N LEU A 258 5.39 -3.03 12.77
CA LEU A 258 4.52 -3.18 11.60
C LEU A 258 3.62 -1.96 11.49
N ALA A 259 3.33 -1.53 10.27
CA ALA A 259 2.29 -0.53 10.05
C ALA A 259 1.44 -0.85 8.81
N THR A 260 0.12 -0.74 9.00
CA THR A 260 -0.87 -1.10 8.00
C THR A 260 -1.98 -0.06 7.88
N LEU A 261 -2.74 -0.16 6.80
CA LEU A 261 -3.97 0.60 6.54
C LEU A 261 -5.13 -0.38 6.25
N GLU A 262 -6.38 -0.06 6.59
CA GLU A 262 -7.57 -0.94 6.47
C GLU A 262 -7.49 -2.24 7.29
N GLY A 263 -6.99 -2.22 8.54
CA GLY A 263 -7.14 -3.34 9.48
C GLY A 263 -8.27 -3.05 10.48
N ASP A 264 -9.50 -3.41 10.14
CA ASP A 264 -10.69 -2.95 10.87
C ASP A 264 -10.83 -3.61 12.25
N ALA A 265 -11.25 -2.82 13.25
CA ALA A 265 -11.29 -3.29 14.63
C ALA A 265 -12.31 -4.44 14.88
N ASP A 266 -13.39 -4.48 14.10
CA ASP A 266 -14.52 -5.41 14.24
C ASP A 266 -14.50 -6.57 13.24
N ILE A 267 -13.55 -6.58 12.30
CA ILE A 267 -13.32 -7.68 11.37
C ILE A 267 -12.16 -8.55 11.92
N THR A 268 -12.24 -9.87 11.74
CA THR A 268 -11.28 -10.81 12.31
C THR A 268 -10.62 -11.67 11.23
N GLU A 269 -9.86 -12.67 11.67
CA GLU A 269 -9.00 -13.55 10.88
C GLU A 269 -7.76 -12.86 10.27
N ASP A 270 -7.41 -11.68 10.77
CA ASP A 270 -6.14 -11.01 10.48
C ASP A 270 -5.01 -11.61 11.32
N GLU A 271 -4.02 -12.20 10.63
CA GLU A 271 -2.93 -12.95 11.23
C GLU A 271 -1.57 -12.35 10.86
N CYS A 272 -0.69 -12.24 11.86
CA CYS A 272 0.74 -12.02 11.67
C CYS A 272 1.50 -13.21 12.26
N ILE A 273 2.33 -13.86 11.45
CA ILE A 273 3.06 -15.07 11.82
C ILE A 273 4.55 -14.83 11.62
N ILE A 274 5.36 -15.29 12.58
CA ILE A 274 6.80 -15.43 12.40
C ILE A 274 7.14 -16.92 12.34
N ALA A 275 7.92 -17.31 11.34
CA ALA A 275 8.33 -18.69 11.12
C ALA A 275 9.85 -18.81 11.03
N ASN A 276 10.38 -19.91 11.56
CA ASN A 276 11.77 -20.30 11.38
C ASN A 276 11.82 -21.53 10.47
N PRO A 277 12.24 -21.40 9.21
CA PRO A 277 12.23 -22.52 8.26
C PRO A 277 13.24 -23.61 8.63
N ASN A 278 14.32 -23.27 9.32
CA ASN A 278 15.35 -24.23 9.77
C ASN A 278 14.85 -25.08 10.95
N LEU A 279 14.21 -24.45 11.93
CA LEU A 279 13.62 -25.12 13.09
C LEU A 279 12.27 -25.77 12.78
N LYS A 280 11.61 -25.36 11.67
CA LYS A 280 10.26 -25.76 11.27
C LYS A 280 9.21 -25.41 12.34
N THR A 281 9.38 -24.27 12.97
CA THR A 281 8.48 -23.71 14.00
C THR A 281 7.83 -22.43 13.50
N ALA A 282 6.64 -22.12 13.99
CA ALA A 282 5.92 -20.90 13.61
C ALA A 282 4.99 -20.44 14.73
N ILE A 283 4.95 -19.13 14.95
CA ILE A 283 4.13 -18.52 16.00
C ILE A 283 3.21 -17.48 15.38
N ARG A 284 1.91 -17.58 15.69
CA ARG A 284 0.98 -16.47 15.55
C ARG A 284 1.24 -15.44 16.63
N LEU A 285 1.56 -14.23 16.19
CA LEU A 285 1.86 -13.11 17.06
C LEU A 285 0.57 -12.56 17.67
N SER A 286 0.69 -12.09 18.90
CA SER A 286 -0.38 -11.42 19.64
C SER A 286 0.23 -10.55 20.73
N THR A 287 -0.54 -9.57 21.20
CA THR A 287 -0.23 -8.75 22.37
C THR A 287 -1.45 -8.71 23.28
N ILE A 288 -1.35 -8.03 24.42
CA ILE A 288 -2.53 -7.79 25.28
C ILE A 288 -3.63 -6.99 24.57
N ASN A 289 -3.27 -6.19 23.56
CA ASN A 289 -4.18 -5.34 22.79
C ASN A 289 -4.51 -5.90 21.40
N ARG A 290 -3.79 -6.94 20.94
CA ARG A 290 -3.93 -7.53 19.59
C ARG A 290 -4.11 -9.03 19.68
N GLN A 291 -5.29 -9.51 19.31
CA GLN A 291 -5.60 -10.94 19.35
C GLN A 291 -4.94 -11.66 18.17
N GLU A 292 -4.64 -12.96 18.33
CA GLU A 292 -3.91 -13.73 17.28
C GLU A 292 -4.64 -13.79 15.93
N LYS A 293 -5.98 -13.69 15.96
CA LYS A 293 -6.86 -13.69 14.79
C LYS A 293 -7.51 -12.32 14.58
N ASN A 294 -6.94 -11.27 15.16
CA ASN A 294 -7.32 -9.90 14.88
C ASN A 294 -6.10 -9.04 15.23
N PHE A 295 -4.99 -9.33 14.57
CA PHE A 295 -3.71 -8.72 14.89
C PHE A 295 -3.69 -7.26 14.43
N PHE A 296 -4.27 -6.95 13.28
CA PHE A 296 -4.46 -5.58 12.77
C PHE A 296 -5.90 -5.17 13.06
N ASN A 297 -6.09 -4.23 13.98
CA ASN A 297 -7.39 -3.98 14.61
C ASN A 297 -7.63 -2.49 14.87
N SER A 298 -7.09 -1.63 14.01
CA SER A 298 -7.20 -0.19 14.09
C SER A 298 -6.64 0.36 15.40
N SER A 299 -5.43 -0.05 15.77
CA SER A 299 -4.80 0.44 16.99
C SER A 299 -3.33 0.82 16.81
N ILE A 300 -2.80 1.59 17.75
CA ILE A 300 -1.39 1.94 17.85
C ILE A 300 -0.87 1.40 19.18
N ASP A 301 0.05 0.43 19.13
CA ASP A 301 0.74 -0.08 20.30
C ASP A 301 1.81 0.92 20.72
N SER A 302 1.44 1.82 21.62
CA SER A 302 2.37 2.78 22.20
C SER A 302 1.93 3.21 23.58
N ASN A 303 2.87 3.27 24.51
CA ASN A 303 2.68 3.95 25.80
C ASN A 303 2.97 5.45 25.70
N ILE A 304 3.23 5.95 24.48
CA ILE A 304 3.59 7.33 24.20
C ILE A 304 2.31 8.13 24.01
N LYS A 305 2.31 9.33 24.59
CA LYS A 305 1.21 10.29 24.50
C LYS A 305 0.91 10.66 23.04
N ARG A 306 -0.38 10.69 22.68
CA ARG A 306 -0.88 11.07 21.36
C ARG A 306 -2.02 12.08 21.46
N PHE A 307 -2.22 12.85 20.40
CA PHE A 307 -3.36 13.76 20.27
C PHE A 307 -3.95 13.69 18.85
N PRO A 308 -5.21 13.25 18.71
CA PRO A 308 -6.05 12.62 19.74
C PRO A 308 -5.48 11.25 20.14
N ASP A 309 -5.79 10.80 21.36
CA ASP A 309 -5.39 9.48 21.85
C ASP A 309 -6.52 8.45 21.63
N SER A 310 -6.84 8.19 20.36
CA SER A 310 -7.89 7.26 19.95
C SER A 310 -7.47 5.81 20.20
N LYS A 311 -8.33 5.01 20.84
CA LYS A 311 -8.15 3.56 20.96
C LYS A 311 -8.45 2.84 19.65
N ASN A 312 -9.42 3.34 18.89
CA ASN A 312 -9.70 2.90 17.54
C ASN A 312 -9.27 4.01 16.56
N THR A 313 -8.17 3.77 15.85
CA THR A 313 -7.55 4.68 14.87
C THR A 313 -8.11 4.51 13.45
N LEU A 314 -9.21 3.78 13.31
CA LEU A 314 -10.06 3.70 12.12
C LEU A 314 -9.29 3.29 10.87
N GLY A 315 -8.78 2.06 10.93
CA GLY A 315 -8.03 1.39 9.88
C GLY A 315 -6.55 1.74 9.83
N PHE A 316 -6.01 2.63 10.66
CA PHE A 316 -4.58 2.92 10.69
C PHE A 316 -3.90 2.21 11.86
N ASP A 317 -2.96 1.29 11.58
CA ASP A 317 -2.31 0.50 12.61
C ASP A 317 -0.81 0.75 12.71
N ILE A 318 -0.31 0.76 13.94
CA ILE A 318 1.11 0.60 14.26
C ILE A 318 1.23 -0.46 15.34
N ALA A 319 1.80 -1.62 15.02
CA ALA A 319 2.11 -2.66 16.00
C ALA A 319 3.60 -2.64 16.32
N ARG A 320 3.95 -2.67 17.62
CA ARG A 320 5.31 -2.93 18.09
C ARG A 320 5.24 -3.98 19.20
N LEU A 321 6.01 -5.05 19.06
CA LEU A 321 6.02 -6.13 20.03
C LEU A 321 7.38 -6.83 20.10
N GLU A 322 7.66 -7.41 21.27
CA GLU A 322 8.72 -8.40 21.44
C GLU A 322 8.20 -9.77 20.96
N VAL A 323 9.04 -10.50 20.23
CA VAL A 323 8.72 -11.87 19.78
C VAL A 323 8.63 -12.79 21.00
N PRO A 324 7.52 -13.52 21.21
CA PRO A 324 7.35 -14.36 22.39
C PRO A 324 8.41 -15.46 22.52
N LYS A 325 8.97 -15.62 23.72
CA LYS A 325 9.99 -16.64 24.05
C LYS A 325 9.42 -17.92 24.67
N ASN A 326 8.16 -17.88 25.12
CA ASN A 326 7.54 -18.91 25.96
C ASN A 326 6.55 -19.82 25.22
N LYS A 327 6.33 -19.60 23.92
CA LYS A 327 5.49 -20.46 23.08
C LYS A 327 6.38 -21.50 22.39
N GLU A 328 6.41 -21.50 21.07
CA GLU A 328 7.42 -22.22 20.29
C GLU A 328 8.67 -21.33 20.15
N ILE A 329 9.84 -21.92 19.92
CA ILE A 329 11.06 -21.14 19.69
C ILE A 329 11.17 -20.88 18.19
N VAL A 330 11.14 -19.61 17.80
CA VAL A 330 11.36 -19.14 16.41
C VAL A 330 12.67 -18.38 16.24
N ILE A 331 13.16 -17.74 17.30
CA ILE A 331 14.51 -17.16 17.36
C ILE A 331 15.27 -17.93 18.44
N ASP A 332 16.14 -18.83 18.00
CA ASP A 332 17.06 -19.58 18.86
C ASP A 332 18.50 -19.07 18.67
N ASN A 333 19.45 -19.57 19.46
CA ASN A 333 20.87 -19.29 19.28
C ASN A 333 21.35 -19.68 17.88
N ASN A 334 22.19 -18.83 17.28
CA ASN A 334 22.69 -18.95 15.90
C ASN A 334 21.63 -18.88 14.78
N THR A 335 20.40 -18.42 15.07
CA THR A 335 19.41 -18.14 14.02
C THR A 335 19.94 -17.03 13.11
N ASP A 336 19.84 -17.24 11.80
CA ASP A 336 20.32 -16.31 10.77
C ASP A 336 19.26 -15.89 9.74
N ASN A 337 18.08 -16.52 9.80
CA ASN A 337 16.93 -16.19 8.99
C ASN A 337 15.62 -16.56 9.68
N VAL A 338 14.57 -15.79 9.37
CA VAL A 338 13.18 -16.05 9.69
C VAL A 338 12.27 -15.45 8.61
N GLU A 339 11.02 -15.86 8.59
CA GLU A 339 10.00 -15.35 7.67
C GLU A 339 8.89 -14.67 8.46
N LEU A 340 8.43 -13.51 7.98
CA LEU A 340 7.16 -12.91 8.42
C LEU A 340 6.08 -13.22 7.39
N LEU A 341 4.94 -13.70 7.86
CA LEU A 341 3.79 -14.04 7.04
C LEU A 341 2.57 -13.25 7.51
N PHE A 342 1.84 -12.69 6.55
CA PHE A 342 0.62 -11.93 6.78
C PHE A 342 -0.52 -12.59 6.02
N ASN A 343 -1.66 -12.75 6.67
CA ASN A 343 -2.81 -13.41 6.08
C ASN A 343 -4.11 -12.82 6.62
N THR A 344 -5.17 -12.88 5.82
CA THR A 344 -6.54 -12.61 6.27
C THR A 344 -7.55 -13.47 5.51
N LYS A 345 -8.73 -13.70 6.09
CA LYS A 345 -9.83 -14.41 5.43
C LYS A 345 -11.10 -13.59 5.29
N GLU A 346 -11.30 -12.63 6.19
CA GLU A 346 -12.55 -11.87 6.28
C GLU A 346 -12.31 -10.37 6.04
N ASP A 347 -11.06 -9.90 6.12
CA ASP A 347 -10.68 -8.50 5.90
C ASP A 347 -9.78 -8.32 4.66
N ARG A 348 -9.31 -7.08 4.49
CA ARG A 348 -8.29 -6.64 3.58
C ARG A 348 -7.55 -5.45 4.19
N PHE A 349 -6.27 -5.66 4.47
CA PHE A 349 -5.38 -4.58 4.89
C PHE A 349 -4.20 -4.36 3.92
N TYR A 350 -3.57 -3.20 4.04
CA TYR A 350 -2.41 -2.79 3.26
C TYR A 350 -1.19 -2.65 4.15
N LEU A 351 -0.24 -3.57 4.03
CA LEU A 351 1.06 -3.45 4.68
C LEU A 351 1.93 -2.49 3.88
N PHE A 352 2.48 -1.47 4.54
CA PHE A 352 3.39 -0.51 3.91
C PHE A 352 4.78 -0.41 4.58
N PHE A 353 4.90 -0.90 5.81
CA PHE A 353 6.16 -0.86 6.56
C PHE A 353 6.30 -2.07 7.50
N THR A 354 7.52 -2.59 7.61
CA THR A 354 7.94 -3.46 8.71
C THR A 354 9.38 -3.18 9.12
N ALA A 355 9.69 -3.35 10.41
CA ALA A 355 11.05 -3.39 10.92
C ALA A 355 11.28 -4.64 11.77
N PHE A 356 12.48 -5.20 11.66
CA PHE A 356 12.96 -6.32 12.46
C PHE A 356 14.22 -5.90 13.21
N GLU A 357 14.19 -6.09 14.52
CA GLU A 357 15.24 -5.71 15.45
C GLU A 357 15.62 -6.94 16.25
N THR A 358 16.86 -7.41 16.19
CA THR A 358 17.30 -8.58 16.94
C THR A 358 18.70 -8.40 17.47
N GLU A 359 18.98 -8.93 18.65
CA GLU A 359 20.35 -9.02 19.14
C GLU A 359 21.18 -9.96 18.25
N ILE A 360 22.43 -9.60 18.02
CA ILE A 360 23.37 -10.38 17.20
C ILE A 360 24.64 -10.71 17.97
N SER A 361 25.36 -11.73 17.54
CA SER A 361 26.63 -12.08 18.18
C SER A 361 27.68 -10.99 17.96
N LYS A 362 28.52 -10.75 18.99
CA LYS A 362 29.66 -9.81 18.89
C LYS A 362 30.68 -10.25 17.84
N SER A 363 30.86 -11.57 17.68
CA SER A 363 31.70 -12.16 16.64
C SER A 363 31.24 -11.74 15.24
N PHE A 364 29.94 -11.91 14.95
CA PHE A 364 29.33 -11.53 13.69
C PHE A 364 29.35 -10.01 13.47
N PHE A 365 29.07 -9.21 14.51
CA PHE A 365 29.19 -7.75 14.44
C PHE A 365 30.60 -7.31 14.02
N ASN A 366 31.64 -7.88 14.64
CA ASN A 366 33.03 -7.57 14.31
C ASN A 366 33.41 -8.00 12.88
N GLU A 367 32.86 -9.12 12.38
CA GLU A 367 33.07 -9.55 10.99
C GLU A 367 32.47 -8.56 9.98
N ILE A 368 31.25 -8.07 10.26
CA ILE A 368 30.54 -7.10 9.43
C ILE A 368 31.21 -5.73 9.46
N GLU A 369 31.78 -5.31 10.60
CA GLU A 369 32.58 -4.07 10.69
C GLU A 369 33.78 -4.07 9.74
N VAL A 370 34.38 -5.24 9.50
CA VAL A 370 35.53 -5.39 8.61
C VAL A 370 35.10 -5.53 7.14
N ASN A 371 33.94 -6.14 6.88
CA ASN A 371 33.45 -6.46 5.54
C ASN A 371 32.01 -5.95 5.30
N LEU A 372 31.84 -4.62 5.30
CA LEU A 372 30.55 -3.93 5.12
C LEU A 372 29.82 -4.33 3.81
N PRO A 373 28.58 -4.84 3.88
CA PRO A 373 27.71 -4.98 2.70
C PRO A 373 27.41 -3.62 2.04
N GLU A 374 27.33 -3.55 0.70
CA GLU A 374 27.13 -2.30 -0.08
C GLU A 374 25.91 -1.45 0.32
N LYS A 375 24.91 -2.02 1.02
CA LYS A 375 23.67 -1.33 1.45
C LYS A 375 23.48 -1.26 2.97
N ALA A 376 24.45 -1.74 3.75
CA ALA A 376 24.39 -1.72 5.21
C ALA A 376 25.06 -0.46 5.77
N MET A 377 24.48 0.10 6.84
CA MET A 377 25.18 1.07 7.68
C MET A 377 25.65 0.35 8.93
N VAL A 378 26.96 0.29 9.15
CA VAL A 378 27.53 -0.12 10.44
C VAL A 378 27.95 1.14 11.16
N ILE A 379 27.33 1.40 12.31
CA ILE A 379 27.67 2.57 13.11
C ILE A 379 28.46 2.07 14.30
N LYS A 380 29.76 2.40 14.28
CA LYS A 380 30.65 2.18 15.41
C LYS A 380 30.03 2.83 16.63
N SER A 381 29.91 2.09 17.74
CA SER A 381 29.74 2.77 19.01
C SER A 381 30.97 3.64 19.22
N THR A 382 30.75 4.95 19.34
CA THR A 382 31.85 5.82 19.80
C THR A 382 32.21 5.31 21.17
N THR A 383 33.33 4.60 21.28
CA THR A 383 33.83 4.12 22.56
C THR A 383 33.92 5.35 23.44
N ARG A 384 33.21 5.39 24.58
CA ARG A 384 33.59 6.33 25.64
C ARG A 384 35.04 5.97 25.95
N GLU A 385 35.97 6.82 25.51
CA GLU A 385 37.31 6.80 26.07
C GLU A 385 37.11 6.96 27.57
N GLU A 386 37.39 5.91 28.33
CA GLU A 386 37.67 6.09 29.75
C GLU A 386 38.89 7.02 29.81
N GLU A 387 38.65 8.31 30.03
CA GLU A 387 39.70 9.30 30.23
C GLU A 387 40.57 8.86 31.40
N GLN A 388 41.72 8.25 31.10
CA GLN A 388 42.83 8.28 32.04
C GLN A 388 43.39 9.71 32.04
N PRO A 389 43.51 10.37 33.21
CA PRO A 389 43.92 11.76 33.25
C PRO A 389 45.39 11.89 32.83
N LYS A 390 45.66 12.63 31.75
CA LYS A 390 47.00 13.11 31.40
C LYS A 390 47.06 14.64 31.45
N VAL A 391 48.08 15.08 32.18
CA VAL A 391 48.41 16.44 32.58
C VAL A 391 49.27 17.11 31.49
N VAL A 392 48.80 18.30 31.03
CA VAL A 392 49.57 19.50 30.60
C VAL A 392 50.35 19.37 29.26
N GLU A 393 50.37 20.32 28.32
CA GLU A 393 50.68 21.76 28.40
C GLU A 393 50.22 22.51 27.13
N GLU A 394 49.82 23.76 27.31
CA GLU A 394 49.28 24.69 26.31
C GLU A 394 50.40 25.43 25.54
N LYS A 395 50.19 25.72 24.24
CA LYS A 395 50.84 26.86 23.56
C LYS A 395 50.06 27.34 22.32
N ILE A 396 49.78 28.64 22.32
CA ILE A 396 49.02 29.45 21.35
C ILE A 396 50.00 30.16 20.39
N GLU A 397 49.62 30.33 19.11
CA GLU A 397 49.62 31.58 18.29
C GLU A 397 49.62 31.30 16.77
N ILE A 398 48.55 31.59 16.02
CA ILE A 398 48.09 32.83 15.32
C ILE A 398 48.71 33.09 13.92
N LYS A 399 47.81 32.93 12.91
CA LYS A 399 47.51 33.64 11.63
C LYS A 399 48.55 34.47 10.86
N ALA A 400 48.49 34.31 9.51
CA ALA A 400 48.47 35.35 8.45
C ALA A 400 48.59 34.64 7.06
N GLU A 401 48.22 35.14 5.88
CA GLU A 401 47.19 36.05 5.35
C GLU A 401 47.32 36.02 3.79
N THR A 402 46.20 35.99 3.06
CA THR A 402 45.92 36.62 1.73
C THR A 402 46.56 36.26 0.35
N LYS A 403 45.65 36.30 -0.66
CA LYS A 403 45.73 36.88 -2.05
C LYS A 403 46.43 36.03 -3.16
N ILE A 404 46.07 36.01 -4.46
CA ILE A 404 45.16 36.73 -5.39
C ILE A 404 44.86 35.89 -6.65
N LYS A 405 43.70 36.17 -7.25
CA LYS A 405 43.13 35.98 -8.61
C LYS A 405 44.07 35.69 -9.81
N SER A 406 43.52 34.98 -10.81
CA SER A 406 43.47 35.48 -12.21
C SER A 406 42.34 34.82 -13.03
N THR A 407 41.83 35.58 -13.99
CA THR A 407 40.61 35.40 -14.80
C THR A 407 40.98 35.61 -16.27
N VAL A 408 40.53 34.79 -17.23
CA VAL A 408 40.30 35.09 -18.68
C VAL A 408 39.45 33.92 -19.25
N VAL A 409 38.16 34.01 -19.59
CA VAL A 409 37.41 34.68 -20.71
C VAL A 409 37.54 34.01 -22.10
N ASN A 410 36.41 33.39 -22.50
CA ASN A 410 35.71 33.28 -23.79
C ASN A 410 36.46 33.16 -25.13
N ASN A 411 36.00 32.24 -26.01
CA ASN A 411 35.05 32.62 -27.07
C ASN A 411 34.48 31.43 -27.89
N GLU A 412 33.29 31.73 -28.41
CA GLU A 412 32.29 30.94 -29.12
C GLU A 412 32.71 30.38 -30.50
N VAL A 413 31.99 29.35 -30.98
CA VAL A 413 31.60 29.22 -32.40
C VAL A 413 30.14 28.72 -32.49
N LYS A 414 29.35 29.42 -33.30
CA LYS A 414 27.95 29.13 -33.72
C LYS A 414 27.90 28.25 -34.97
N ALA A 415 26.83 27.47 -35.12
CA ALA A 415 26.03 27.25 -36.35
C ALA A 415 24.84 26.33 -36.00
N GLU A 416 23.63 26.87 -35.79
CA GLU A 416 22.51 26.98 -36.75
C GLU A 416 21.69 25.69 -37.03
N ASN A 417 20.50 25.68 -36.42
CA ASN A 417 19.15 25.41 -36.96
C ASN A 417 18.92 24.28 -37.96
N VAL A 418 18.13 23.29 -37.53
CA VAL A 418 17.11 22.65 -38.38
C VAL A 418 15.78 22.59 -37.63
N VAL A 419 14.79 23.25 -38.24
CA VAL A 419 13.38 23.33 -37.87
C VAL A 419 12.66 22.04 -38.26
N LEU A 420 11.86 21.46 -37.37
CA LEU A 420 10.79 20.53 -37.75
C LEU A 420 9.49 20.83 -37.00
N LYS A 421 8.42 20.74 -37.79
CA LYS A 421 7.11 21.39 -37.65
C LYS A 421 6.23 20.73 -36.59
N LYS A 422 5.51 21.60 -35.89
CA LYS A 422 4.31 21.36 -35.07
C LYS A 422 3.11 21.08 -36.01
N PRO A 423 2.26 20.08 -35.73
CA PRO A 423 0.91 20.06 -36.30
C PRO A 423 -0.10 20.71 -35.37
N GLU A 424 -1.02 21.43 -36.01
CA GLU A 424 -2.00 22.34 -35.47
C GLU A 424 -3.16 21.70 -34.70
N VAL A 425 -3.69 22.56 -33.83
CA VAL A 425 -4.97 22.50 -33.13
C VAL A 425 -6.08 22.88 -34.12
N ILE A 426 -7.19 22.14 -34.14
CA ILE A 426 -8.45 22.57 -34.74
C ILE A 426 -9.47 22.69 -33.61
N GLN A 427 -10.05 23.88 -33.47
CA GLN A 427 -11.15 24.20 -32.54
C GLN A 427 -12.53 24.00 -33.19
N GLU A 428 -13.50 23.87 -32.29
CA GLU A 428 -14.91 23.52 -32.40
C GLU A 428 -15.76 24.33 -33.39
N GLN A 429 -16.83 23.69 -33.86
CA GLN A 429 -18.09 24.38 -34.18
C GLN A 429 -19.25 23.64 -33.52
N GLU A 430 -20.00 24.41 -32.71
CA GLU A 430 -21.36 24.09 -32.27
C GLU A 430 -22.32 24.14 -33.45
N ASP A 431 -23.27 23.19 -33.53
CA ASP A 431 -24.54 23.46 -34.20
C ASP A 431 -25.71 22.74 -33.54
N LYS A 432 -26.84 23.46 -33.48
CA LYS A 432 -28.07 23.14 -32.74
C LYS A 432 -28.97 22.14 -33.50
N ASN A 433 -29.62 21.25 -32.73
CA ASN A 433 -30.90 20.55 -32.96
C ASN A 433 -31.28 20.07 -34.39
N SER A 434 -31.42 18.75 -34.56
CA SER A 434 -32.72 18.14 -34.92
C SER A 434 -32.72 16.62 -34.67
N LEU A 435 -33.76 16.15 -33.98
CA LEU A 435 -34.10 14.73 -33.85
C LEU A 435 -34.57 14.20 -35.21
N SER A 436 -33.93 13.16 -35.75
CA SER A 436 -34.62 12.18 -36.60
C SER A 436 -33.98 10.79 -36.54
N PRO A 437 -34.77 9.70 -36.64
CA PRO A 437 -34.41 8.38 -36.12
C PRO A 437 -33.96 7.42 -37.22
N LYS A 438 -32.80 6.77 -37.06
CA LYS A 438 -32.43 5.59 -37.85
C LYS A 438 -31.53 4.61 -37.09
N VAL A 439 -32.01 3.99 -36.01
CA VAL A 439 -31.52 2.66 -35.57
C VAL A 439 -32.61 1.94 -34.74
N ALA A 440 -33.42 1.08 -35.36
CA ALA A 440 -34.18 0.03 -34.69
C ALA A 440 -34.62 -1.00 -35.75
N THR A 441 -34.11 -2.24 -35.68
CA THR A 441 -34.39 -3.29 -36.69
C THR A 441 -35.34 -4.39 -36.19
N SER A 442 -35.89 -4.31 -34.98
CA SER A 442 -36.94 -5.25 -34.54
C SER A 442 -38.06 -4.63 -33.68
N GLY A 443 -39.25 -5.23 -33.75
CA GLY A 443 -40.46 -4.76 -33.05
C GLY A 443 -40.37 -4.81 -31.51
N TYR A 444 -39.49 -5.66 -30.96
CA TYR A 444 -39.26 -5.75 -29.52
C TYR A 444 -38.39 -4.58 -29.00
N GLN A 445 -37.40 -4.14 -29.78
CA GLN A 445 -36.59 -2.95 -29.46
C GLN A 445 -37.45 -1.68 -29.44
N GLN A 446 -38.44 -1.57 -30.35
CA GLN A 446 -39.39 -0.46 -30.35
C GLN A 446 -40.35 -0.48 -29.15
N GLN A 447 -40.65 -1.65 -28.58
CA GLN A 447 -41.46 -1.78 -27.36
C GLN A 447 -40.69 -1.39 -26.09
N GLN A 448 -39.41 -1.73 -25.98
CA GLN A 448 -38.59 -1.35 -24.82
C GLN A 448 -38.22 0.15 -24.79
N ILE A 449 -38.03 0.79 -25.95
CA ILE A 449 -37.82 2.26 -26.05
C ILE A 449 -39.04 3.03 -25.53
N LYS A 450 -40.27 2.52 -25.74
CA LYS A 450 -41.51 3.11 -25.19
C LYS A 450 -41.64 2.96 -23.67
N GLN A 451 -40.86 2.09 -23.05
CA GLN A 451 -40.85 1.84 -21.60
C GLN A 451 -39.67 2.52 -20.88
N SER A 452 -38.88 3.36 -21.57
CA SER A 452 -37.68 4.04 -21.03
C SER A 452 -36.51 3.12 -20.64
N ASN A 453 -36.49 1.87 -21.12
CA ASN A 453 -35.37 0.95 -20.90
C ASN A 453 -34.38 1.07 -22.06
N VAL A 454 -33.23 1.69 -21.81
CA VAL A 454 -32.16 1.86 -22.80
C VAL A 454 -31.35 0.56 -22.91
N ILE A 455 -31.39 -0.09 -24.08
CA ILE A 455 -30.49 -1.21 -24.37
C ILE A 455 -29.14 -0.63 -24.84
N ILE A 456 -28.10 -0.77 -24.02
CA ILE A 456 -26.74 -0.29 -24.34
C ILE A 456 -25.97 -1.43 -25.03
N SER A 457 -25.45 -1.16 -26.23
CA SER A 457 -24.55 -2.04 -26.98
C SER A 457 -23.09 -1.57 -26.80
N SER A 458 -22.11 -2.43 -27.07
CA SER A 458 -20.68 -2.04 -27.03
C SER A 458 -20.36 -0.81 -27.88
N SER A 459 -21.05 -0.61 -29.01
CA SER A 459 -20.91 0.56 -29.88
C SER A 459 -21.59 1.83 -29.37
N THR A 460 -22.63 1.74 -28.55
CA THR A 460 -23.35 2.90 -27.98
C THR A 460 -22.91 3.26 -26.56
N TYR A 461 -22.09 2.41 -25.94
CA TYR A 461 -21.52 2.58 -24.60
C TYR A 461 -20.61 3.81 -24.47
N VAL A 462 -19.77 4.09 -25.48
CA VAL A 462 -18.83 5.22 -25.49
C VAL A 462 -19.55 6.58 -25.47
N GLU A 463 -20.73 6.68 -26.08
CA GLU A 463 -21.58 7.89 -26.04
C GLU A 463 -22.35 8.01 -24.72
N ALA A 464 -22.81 6.90 -24.13
CA ALA A 464 -23.51 6.89 -22.84
C ALA A 464 -22.58 7.27 -21.66
N LEU A 465 -21.31 6.87 -21.71
CA LEU A 465 -20.28 7.27 -20.73
C LEU A 465 -20.05 8.79 -20.68
N LYS A 466 -20.23 9.49 -21.81
CA LYS A 466 -20.10 10.96 -21.86
C LYS A 466 -21.26 11.69 -21.16
N ILE A 467 -22.40 11.01 -20.90
CA ILE A 467 -23.62 11.66 -20.40
C ILE A 467 -23.74 11.64 -18.87
N LYS A 468 -22.96 10.83 -18.13
CA LYS A 468 -22.82 10.96 -16.66
C LYS A 468 -21.74 10.01 -16.13
N GLU A 469 -20.54 10.53 -15.90
CA GLU A 469 -19.54 9.86 -15.06
C GLU A 469 -20.08 9.75 -13.63
N LYS A 470 -20.33 8.53 -13.13
CA LYS A 470 -20.26 8.15 -11.70
C LYS A 470 -20.54 6.65 -11.52
N PRO A 471 -19.50 5.80 -11.56
CA PRO A 471 -19.49 4.51 -10.89
C PRO A 471 -20.00 4.50 -9.47
N LEU A 472 -21.01 3.67 -9.21
CA LEU A 472 -21.51 3.32 -7.89
C LEU A 472 -20.93 1.94 -7.52
N GLU A 473 -19.91 1.92 -6.66
CA GLU A 473 -19.14 0.72 -6.23
C GLU A 473 -19.83 0.03 -5.02
N THR A 474 -20.00 -1.30 -5.00
CA THR A 474 -20.65 -2.08 -3.90
C THR A 474 -19.75 -3.19 -3.29
N GLN A 475 -20.16 -3.89 -2.23
CA GLN A 475 -19.37 -5.05 -1.72
C GLN A 475 -19.26 -6.22 -2.72
N GLN A 476 -20.30 -6.50 -3.52
CA GLN A 476 -20.20 -7.46 -4.62
C GLN A 476 -19.26 -6.99 -5.73
N PHE A 477 -19.12 -5.67 -5.90
CA PHE A 477 -18.15 -5.07 -6.79
C PHE A 477 -16.71 -5.35 -6.31
N LYS A 478 -16.46 -5.22 -4.99
CA LYS A 478 -15.18 -5.53 -4.33
C LYS A 478 -14.78 -7.00 -4.52
N LEU A 479 -15.69 -7.92 -4.22
CA LEU A 479 -15.45 -9.38 -4.32
C LEU A 479 -15.07 -9.84 -5.74
N VAL A 480 -15.61 -9.21 -6.79
CA VAL A 480 -15.30 -9.62 -8.17
C VAL A 480 -14.03 -8.95 -8.70
N LEU A 481 -13.75 -7.72 -8.29
CA LEU A 481 -12.50 -7.05 -8.64
C LEU A 481 -11.29 -7.78 -8.03
N GLU A 482 -11.39 -8.09 -6.74
CA GLU A 482 -10.29 -8.67 -5.94
C GLU A 482 -10.09 -10.17 -6.16
N LYS A 483 -11.04 -10.86 -6.82
CA LYS A 483 -10.89 -12.28 -7.14
C LYS A 483 -9.78 -12.50 -8.16
N ASN A 484 -8.96 -13.53 -7.93
CA ASN A 484 -7.94 -13.96 -8.89
C ASN A 484 -8.57 -14.22 -10.27
N ALA A 485 -7.87 -13.75 -11.31
CA ALA A 485 -8.30 -13.98 -12.69
C ALA A 485 -8.17 -15.48 -13.02
N ALA A 486 -9.16 -16.03 -13.72
CA ALA A 486 -9.02 -17.35 -14.31
C ALA A 486 -8.02 -17.30 -15.47
N GLU A 487 -7.12 -18.28 -15.55
CA GLU A 487 -6.23 -18.46 -16.69
C GLU A 487 -6.89 -19.39 -17.70
N ILE A 488 -7.27 -18.83 -18.86
CA ILE A 488 -7.96 -19.56 -19.93
C ILE A 488 -7.18 -19.36 -21.23
N GLU A 489 -6.59 -20.44 -21.73
CA GLU A 489 -5.79 -20.40 -22.96
C GLU A 489 -6.64 -19.95 -24.16
N GLY A 490 -6.10 -19.04 -24.98
CA GLY A 490 -6.79 -18.49 -26.16
C GLY A 490 -7.87 -17.43 -25.85
N ALA A 491 -8.27 -17.23 -24.60
CA ALA A 491 -9.21 -16.18 -24.22
C ALA A 491 -8.55 -14.79 -24.17
N LYS A 492 -9.29 -13.75 -24.58
CA LYS A 492 -8.83 -12.37 -24.42
C LYS A 492 -8.79 -12.01 -22.93
N LYS A 493 -7.81 -11.21 -22.52
CA LYS A 493 -7.81 -10.64 -21.17
C LYS A 493 -9.00 -9.72 -20.97
N GLY A 494 -9.52 -9.66 -19.76
CA GLY A 494 -10.59 -8.75 -19.38
C GLY A 494 -11.65 -9.37 -18.49
N TYR A 495 -12.75 -8.65 -18.37
CA TYR A 495 -13.92 -9.01 -17.61
C TYR A 495 -15.07 -9.35 -18.56
N TYR A 496 -15.68 -10.50 -18.33
CA TYR A 496 -16.75 -11.05 -19.14
C TYR A 496 -18.05 -11.06 -18.34
N VAL A 497 -19.14 -10.54 -18.89
CA VAL A 497 -20.48 -10.70 -18.30
C VAL A 497 -21.06 -12.01 -18.80
N ILE A 498 -20.92 -13.04 -17.96
CA ILE A 498 -21.36 -14.39 -18.26
C ILE A 498 -22.84 -14.53 -17.91
N THR A 499 -23.59 -15.12 -18.83
CA THR A 499 -25.01 -15.41 -18.62
C THR A 499 -25.20 -16.82 -18.05
N LYS A 500 -24.50 -17.81 -18.61
CA LYS A 500 -24.51 -19.22 -18.20
C LYS A 500 -23.21 -19.91 -18.62
N PHE A 501 -22.92 -21.04 -17.99
CA PHE A 501 -21.89 -21.99 -18.43
C PHE A 501 -22.49 -23.39 -18.58
N PHE A 502 -21.87 -24.21 -19.42
CA PHE A 502 -22.32 -25.57 -19.71
C PHE A 502 -21.13 -26.52 -19.80
N SER A 503 -21.32 -27.78 -19.41
CA SER A 503 -20.38 -28.88 -19.68
C SER A 503 -20.58 -29.51 -21.06
N SER A 504 -21.65 -29.13 -21.77
CA SER A 504 -21.98 -29.60 -23.12
C SER A 504 -21.90 -28.44 -24.12
N PRO A 505 -21.08 -28.55 -25.19
CA PRO A 505 -20.99 -27.52 -26.22
C PRO A 505 -22.33 -27.26 -26.91
N GLN A 506 -23.13 -28.32 -27.11
CA GLN A 506 -24.44 -28.20 -27.76
C GLN A 506 -25.41 -27.35 -26.93
N ASN A 507 -25.37 -27.49 -25.60
CA ASN A 507 -26.23 -26.70 -24.72
C ASN A 507 -25.82 -25.23 -24.69
N ALA A 508 -24.50 -24.95 -24.70
CA ALA A 508 -23.98 -23.60 -24.83
C ALA A 508 -24.42 -22.97 -26.16
N PHE A 509 -24.33 -23.72 -27.26
CA PHE A 509 -24.76 -23.26 -28.58
C PHE A 509 -26.26 -22.96 -28.65
N ASN A 510 -27.10 -23.84 -28.10
CA ASN A 510 -28.54 -23.64 -28.05
C ASN A 510 -28.90 -22.39 -27.25
N TRP A 511 -28.22 -22.14 -26.12
CA TRP A 511 -28.43 -20.94 -25.31
C TRP A 511 -27.98 -19.67 -26.04
N GLN A 512 -26.80 -19.67 -26.66
CA GLN A 512 -26.34 -18.54 -27.48
C GLN A 512 -27.31 -18.23 -28.62
N LYS A 513 -27.83 -19.27 -29.29
CA LYS A 513 -28.82 -19.10 -30.36
C LYS A 513 -30.09 -18.43 -29.85
N ASP A 514 -30.63 -18.87 -28.71
CA ASP A 514 -31.80 -18.25 -28.06
C ASP A 514 -31.53 -16.77 -27.70
N LEU A 515 -30.33 -16.44 -27.22
CA LEU A 515 -29.93 -15.06 -26.95
C LEU A 515 -29.88 -14.21 -28.24
N LYS A 516 -29.30 -14.74 -29.31
CA LYS A 516 -29.22 -14.05 -30.62
C LYS A 516 -30.60 -13.84 -31.24
N GLU A 517 -31.49 -14.83 -31.16
CA GLU A 517 -32.89 -14.70 -31.62
C GLU A 517 -33.67 -13.63 -30.84
N LYS A 518 -33.35 -13.45 -29.56
CA LYS A 518 -33.87 -12.37 -28.71
C LYS A 518 -33.16 -11.02 -28.90
N GLY A 519 -32.19 -10.95 -29.81
CA GLY A 519 -31.51 -9.70 -30.20
C GLY A 519 -30.31 -9.33 -29.33
N TYR A 520 -29.81 -10.25 -28.49
CA TYR A 520 -28.59 -10.02 -27.71
C TYR A 520 -27.35 -10.46 -28.49
N ASN A 521 -26.35 -9.58 -28.52
CA ASN A 521 -25.03 -9.98 -28.97
C ASN A 521 -24.41 -10.90 -27.92
N SER A 522 -24.01 -12.11 -28.32
CA SER A 522 -23.46 -13.12 -27.41
C SER A 522 -22.39 -13.95 -28.09
N ASP A 523 -21.40 -14.36 -27.31
CA ASP A 523 -20.24 -15.13 -27.78
C ASP A 523 -19.77 -16.15 -26.70
N PHE A 524 -18.77 -16.96 -27.05
CA PHE A 524 -18.26 -18.03 -26.20
C PHE A 524 -16.90 -17.70 -25.59
N LEU A 525 -16.73 -18.13 -24.35
CA LEU A 525 -15.44 -18.30 -23.70
C LEU A 525 -15.29 -19.79 -23.38
N ILE A 526 -14.24 -20.43 -23.88
CA ILE A 526 -14.04 -21.88 -23.81
C ILE A 526 -12.87 -22.17 -22.88
N ASP A 527 -13.14 -22.92 -21.81
CA ASP A 527 -12.13 -23.46 -20.91
C ASP A 527 -11.94 -24.94 -21.22
N GLU A 528 -10.96 -25.23 -22.09
CA GLU A 528 -10.68 -26.60 -22.53
C GLU A 528 -10.18 -27.49 -21.39
N LYS A 529 -9.44 -26.91 -20.42
CA LYS A 529 -8.88 -27.62 -19.26
C LYS A 529 -9.99 -28.17 -18.38
N ASN A 530 -11.00 -27.37 -18.08
CA ASN A 530 -12.12 -27.77 -17.23
C ASN A 530 -13.33 -28.30 -18.03
N LYS A 531 -13.25 -28.31 -19.36
CA LYS A 531 -14.34 -28.71 -20.28
C LYS A 531 -15.61 -27.89 -20.05
N LEU A 532 -15.45 -26.58 -19.86
CA LEU A 532 -16.55 -25.65 -19.61
C LEU A 532 -16.70 -24.65 -20.76
N TYR A 533 -17.94 -24.42 -21.16
CA TYR A 533 -18.32 -23.51 -22.24
C TYR A 533 -19.18 -22.39 -21.65
N TYR A 534 -18.60 -21.20 -21.52
CA TYR A 534 -19.26 -20.02 -20.98
C TYR A 534 -19.89 -19.21 -22.13
N VAL A 535 -21.11 -18.72 -21.92
CA VAL A 535 -21.80 -17.83 -22.87
C VAL A 535 -21.86 -16.43 -22.27
N TYR A 536 -21.17 -15.49 -22.90
CA TYR A 536 -21.09 -14.11 -22.45
C TYR A 536 -21.80 -13.16 -23.41
N ILE A 537 -22.27 -12.03 -22.88
CA ILE A 537 -22.96 -10.98 -23.64
C ILE A 537 -22.19 -9.66 -23.68
N PHE A 538 -21.12 -9.56 -22.89
CA PHE A 538 -20.26 -8.39 -22.86
C PHE A 538 -18.84 -8.76 -22.42
N HIS A 539 -17.84 -8.12 -23.04
CA HIS A 539 -16.42 -8.24 -22.72
C HIS A 539 -15.78 -6.86 -22.79
N THR A 540 -14.87 -6.58 -21.85
CA THR A 540 -14.12 -5.32 -21.74
C THR A 540 -12.87 -5.56 -20.90
N GLU A 541 -11.83 -4.77 -21.06
CA GLU A 541 -10.69 -4.77 -20.13
C GLU A 541 -10.96 -3.92 -18.88
N ASN A 542 -11.99 -3.09 -18.89
CA ASN A 542 -12.35 -2.22 -17.78
C ASN A 542 -13.42 -2.90 -16.89
N PHE A 543 -13.04 -3.21 -15.65
CA PHE A 543 -13.94 -3.84 -14.67
C PHE A 543 -15.25 -3.08 -14.50
N TYR A 544 -15.16 -1.75 -14.43
CA TYR A 544 -16.32 -0.91 -14.20
C TYR A 544 -17.37 -1.10 -15.29
N ASP A 545 -16.94 -1.18 -16.55
CA ASP A 545 -17.82 -1.35 -17.68
C ASP A 545 -18.52 -2.72 -17.63
N ALA A 546 -17.79 -3.78 -17.29
CA ALA A 546 -18.35 -5.12 -17.13
C ALA A 546 -19.33 -5.19 -15.96
N TYR A 547 -19.01 -4.54 -14.85
CA TYR A 547 -19.86 -4.51 -13.67
C TYR A 547 -21.16 -3.76 -13.89
N MET A 548 -21.10 -2.58 -14.51
CA MET A 548 -22.30 -1.83 -14.87
C MET A 548 -23.18 -2.60 -15.82
N GLN A 549 -22.58 -3.29 -16.78
CA GLN A 549 -23.31 -4.13 -17.69
C GLN A 549 -23.97 -5.31 -16.98
N HIS A 550 -23.26 -6.01 -16.10
CA HIS A 550 -23.81 -7.05 -15.22
C HIS A 550 -25.03 -6.56 -14.43
N LYS A 551 -24.93 -5.39 -13.79
CA LYS A 551 -26.03 -4.79 -13.02
C LYS A 551 -27.23 -4.43 -13.89
N SER A 552 -27.01 -3.85 -15.06
CA SER A 552 -28.10 -3.52 -15.99
C SER A 552 -28.90 -4.76 -16.43
N TYR A 553 -28.23 -5.92 -16.49
CA TYR A 553 -28.87 -7.18 -16.86
C TYR A 553 -29.56 -7.89 -15.69
N LEU A 554 -29.18 -7.65 -14.43
CA LEU A 554 -29.87 -8.24 -13.27
C LEU A 554 -31.35 -7.83 -13.19
N GLU A 555 -31.71 -6.65 -13.71
CA GLU A 555 -33.09 -6.18 -13.76
C GLU A 555 -33.96 -6.99 -14.75
N GLN A 556 -33.33 -7.77 -15.62
CA GLN A 556 -34.01 -8.63 -16.58
C GLN A 556 -34.07 -10.06 -16.06
N ASN A 557 -35.27 -10.61 -15.95
CA ASN A 557 -35.48 -11.97 -15.42
C ASN A 557 -34.69 -13.05 -16.19
N LEU A 558 -34.37 -12.80 -17.47
CA LEU A 558 -33.54 -13.69 -18.30
C LEU A 558 -32.08 -13.81 -17.82
N PHE A 559 -31.56 -12.78 -17.16
CA PHE A 559 -30.16 -12.65 -16.74
C PHE A 559 -30.00 -12.42 -15.24
N LYS A 560 -31.01 -12.75 -14.43
CA LYS A 560 -30.98 -12.60 -12.97
C LYS A 560 -29.79 -13.31 -12.29
N ASP A 561 -29.23 -14.33 -12.95
CA ASP A 561 -28.12 -15.15 -12.46
C ASP A 561 -26.80 -14.84 -13.19
N ASN A 562 -26.71 -13.72 -13.92
CA ASN A 562 -25.48 -13.35 -14.63
C ASN A 562 -24.38 -12.91 -13.65
N TRP A 563 -23.11 -13.06 -14.02
CA TRP A 563 -21.97 -12.63 -13.19
C TRP A 563 -20.83 -12.09 -14.04
N VAL A 564 -19.93 -11.34 -13.40
CA VAL A 564 -18.69 -10.88 -14.03
C VAL A 564 -17.58 -11.91 -13.78
N PHE A 565 -16.89 -12.32 -14.84
CA PHE A 565 -15.80 -13.30 -14.80
C PHE A 565 -14.50 -12.65 -15.28
N LYS A 566 -13.52 -12.55 -14.37
CA LYS A 566 -12.19 -11.99 -14.62
C LYS A 566 -11.29 -13.07 -15.24
N VAL A 567 -10.75 -12.81 -16.43
CA VAL A 567 -9.97 -13.79 -17.20
C VAL A 567 -8.68 -13.16 -17.71
N ASN A 568 -7.55 -13.85 -17.54
CA ASN A 568 -6.21 -13.46 -18.04
C ASN A 568 -5.79 -12.02 -17.68
N MET A 569 -6.30 -11.46 -16.58
CA MET A 569 -5.97 -10.12 -16.09
C MET A 569 -4.82 -10.22 -15.08
N THR A 570 -3.77 -9.42 -15.29
CA THR A 570 -2.58 -9.37 -14.42
C THR A 570 -2.65 -8.27 -13.37
N ASP A 571 -3.58 -7.32 -13.53
CA ASP A 571 -3.81 -6.24 -12.58
C ASP A 571 -5.02 -6.60 -11.69
N PHE A 572 -4.91 -6.30 -10.39
CA PHE A 572 -6.03 -6.44 -9.46
C PHE A 572 -7.24 -5.65 -9.94
#